data_AF-A0A9X6QSH7-F1
#
_entry.id   AF-A0A9X6QSH7-F1
#
_cell.length_a   1.000
_cell.length_b   1.000
_cell.length_c   1.000
_cell.angle_alpha   90.00
_cell.angle_beta   90.00
_cell.angle_gamma   90.00
#
_symmetry.space_group_name_H-M   'P 1'
#
loop_
_entity.id
_entity.type
_entity.pdbx_description
1 polymer ?
#
loop_
_entity_poly.entity_id
_entity_poly.type
_entity_poly.pdbx_seq_one_letter_code
_entity_poly.pdbx_strand_id
1 'polypeptide(L)'
;MKKAMILVISAVILIAGGYFTMEYLKQKEKEEEFWKVQEARVEKYIHYNIEGVKSITFTKKAVSPMGVPYLEGYINHNKELDFIASISTTENFEDKFTRSGELDEMVKKPAKSVSEIENKEKEKKQE
;
A
#
# COMPACT_ATOMS: atom_id res chain seq x y z
N MET A 1 15.46 -38.21 36.18
CA MET A 1 14.33 -38.24 35.22
C MET A 1 13.51 -36.95 35.22
N LYS A 2 12.90 -36.51 36.34
CA LYS A 2 12.08 -35.27 36.39
C LYS A 2 12.79 -33.98 35.92
N LYS A 3 14.05 -33.75 36.33
CA LYS A 3 14.85 -32.57 35.92
C LYS A 3 15.18 -32.56 34.42
N ALA A 4 15.54 -33.73 33.86
CA ALA A 4 15.80 -33.87 32.43
C ALA A 4 14.52 -33.66 31.60
N MET A 5 13.36 -34.15 32.08
CA MET A 5 12.07 -33.93 31.44
C MET A 5 11.68 -32.44 31.42
N ILE A 6 11.91 -31.70 32.50
CA ILE A 6 11.68 -30.24 32.56
C ILE A 6 12.57 -29.50 31.55
N LEU A 7 13.86 -29.88 31.46
CA LEU A 7 14.79 -29.27 30.50
C LEU A 7 14.35 -29.52 29.05
N VAL A 8 13.94 -30.75 28.72
CA VAL A 8 13.42 -31.08 27.37
C VAL A 8 12.16 -30.28 27.04
N ILE A 9 11.21 -30.19 27.96
CA ILE A 9 9.98 -29.40 27.77
C ILE A 9 10.31 -27.91 27.56
N SER A 10 11.23 -27.36 28.37
CA SER A 10 11.66 -25.96 28.21
C SER A 10 12.33 -25.71 26.86
N ALA A 11 13.14 -26.64 26.36
CA ALA A 11 13.77 -26.53 25.04
C ALA A 11 12.72 -26.56 23.90
N VAL A 12 11.71 -27.43 23.99
CA VAL A 12 10.62 -27.49 23.00
C VAL A 12 9.80 -26.20 22.97
N ILE A 13 9.49 -25.62 24.14
CA ILE A 13 8.76 -24.35 24.23
C ILE A 13 9.57 -23.21 23.59
N LEU A 14 10.89 -23.16 23.82
CA LEU A 14 11.76 -22.14 23.21
C LEU A 14 11.85 -22.28 21.68
N ILE A 15 11.95 -23.50 21.17
CA ILE A 15 11.99 -23.77 19.72
C ILE A 15 10.64 -23.39 19.08
N ALA A 16 9.52 -23.79 19.68
CA ALA A 16 8.19 -23.43 19.19
C ALA A 16 7.96 -21.92 19.24
N GLY A 17 8.31 -21.27 20.35
CA GLY A 17 8.20 -19.80 20.50
C GLY A 17 9.06 -19.05 19.47
N GLY A 18 10.28 -19.53 19.21
CA GLY A 18 11.15 -18.99 18.17
C GLY A 18 10.55 -19.12 16.77
N TYR A 19 9.96 -20.27 16.44
CA TYR A 19 9.30 -20.51 15.15
C TYR A 19 8.11 -19.56 14.93
N PHE A 20 7.20 -19.45 15.91
CA PHE A 20 6.05 -18.55 15.82
C PHE A 20 6.47 -17.08 15.68
N THR A 21 7.51 -16.67 16.40
CA THR A 21 8.05 -15.30 16.29
C THR A 21 8.57 -15.02 14.88
N MET A 22 9.29 -15.98 14.28
CA MET A 22 9.80 -15.84 12.92
C MET A 22 8.69 -15.81 11.86
N GLU A 23 7.64 -16.62 11.99
CA GLU A 23 6.48 -16.55 11.08
C GLU A 23 5.74 -15.22 11.18
N TYR A 24 5.52 -14.73 12.40
CA TYR A 24 4.92 -13.42 12.64
C TYR A 24 5.72 -12.28 12.00
N LEU A 25 7.05 -12.29 12.16
CA LEU A 25 7.93 -11.30 11.54
C LEU A 25 7.85 -11.35 10.01
N LYS A 26 7.90 -12.55 9.41
CA LYS A 26 7.76 -12.71 7.95
C LYS A 26 6.41 -12.20 7.43
N GLN A 27 5.33 -12.42 8.17
CA GLN A 27 4.01 -11.91 7.79
C GLN A 27 3.96 -10.39 7.84
N LYS A 28 4.53 -9.79 8.89
CA LYS A 28 4.62 -8.33 9.03
C LYS A 28 5.47 -7.70 7.93
N GLU A 29 6.60 -8.30 7.58
CA GLU A 29 7.45 -7.84 6.48
C GLU A 29 6.70 -7.83 5.14
N LYS A 30 5.97 -8.91 4.84
CA LYS A 30 5.13 -8.98 3.63
C LYS A 30 4.03 -7.92 3.61
N GLU A 31 3.40 -7.66 4.76
CA GLU A 31 2.38 -6.62 4.87
C GLU A 31 2.99 -5.22 4.64
N GLU A 32 4.14 -4.93 5.23
CA GLU A 32 4.86 -3.67 5.01
C GLU A 32 5.29 -3.50 3.56
N GLU A 33 5.80 -4.55 2.92
CA GLU A 33 6.16 -4.54 1.50
C GLU A 33 4.94 -4.29 0.62
N PHE A 34 3.81 -4.96 0.89
CA PHE A 34 2.55 -4.72 0.19
C PHE A 34 2.16 -3.24 0.24
N TRP A 35 2.11 -2.64 1.43
CA TRP A 35 1.72 -1.23 1.58
C TRP A 35 2.68 -0.28 0.88
N LYS A 36 4.00 -0.50 0.98
CA LYS A 36 5.01 0.32 0.27
C LYS A 36 4.81 0.29 -1.24
N VAL A 37 4.50 -0.88 -1.81
CA VAL A 37 4.21 -1.02 -3.24
C VAL A 37 2.93 -0.25 -3.61
N GLN A 38 1.88 -0.33 -2.80
CA GLN A 38 0.63 0.39 -3.08
C GLN A 38 0.80 1.91 -2.96
N GLU A 39 1.49 2.40 -1.93
CA GLU A 39 1.80 3.83 -1.76
C GLU A 39 2.54 4.36 -2.98
N ALA A 40 3.61 3.69 -3.43
CA ALA A 40 4.38 4.11 -4.60
C ALA A 40 3.54 4.16 -5.89
N ARG A 41 2.57 3.24 -6.04
CA ARG A 41 1.68 3.22 -7.20
C ARG A 41 0.62 4.31 -7.15
N VAL A 42 0.07 4.59 -5.97
CA VAL A 42 -0.85 5.71 -5.75
C VAL A 42 -0.13 7.04 -5.98
N GLU A 43 1.10 7.20 -5.47
CA GLU A 43 1.93 8.38 -5.73
C GLU A 43 2.17 8.59 -7.23
N LYS A 44 2.54 7.53 -7.95
CA LYS A 44 2.72 7.60 -9.41
C LYS A 44 1.45 8.04 -10.12
N TYR A 45 0.30 7.47 -9.77
CA TYR A 45 -0.99 7.88 -10.33
C TYR A 45 -1.30 9.35 -10.06
N ILE A 46 -1.11 9.80 -8.81
CA ILE A 46 -1.37 11.19 -8.40
C ILE A 46 -0.46 12.15 -9.17
N HIS A 47 0.86 11.91 -9.18
CA HIS A 47 1.80 12.80 -9.88
C HIS A 47 1.56 12.86 -11.38
N TYR A 48 1.15 11.76 -12.01
CA TYR A 48 0.88 11.75 -13.44
C TYR A 48 -0.44 12.44 -13.77
N ASN A 49 -1.51 12.11 -13.05
CA ASN A 49 -2.87 12.48 -13.41
C ASN A 49 -3.36 13.77 -12.78
N ILE A 50 -2.74 14.26 -11.70
CA ILE A 50 -3.22 15.43 -10.96
C ILE A 50 -2.24 16.59 -11.19
N GLU A 51 -2.77 17.74 -11.58
CA GLU A 51 -2.00 18.96 -11.80
C GLU A 51 -1.68 19.67 -10.47
N GLY A 52 -0.54 20.36 -10.40
CA GLY A 52 -0.21 21.19 -9.24
C GLY A 52 0.09 20.42 -7.94
N VAL A 53 0.39 19.12 -8.00
CA VAL A 53 0.83 18.33 -6.83
C VAL A 53 2.23 18.77 -6.38
N LYS A 54 2.34 19.18 -5.12
CA LYS A 54 3.57 19.59 -4.42
C LYS A 54 3.93 18.62 -3.31
N SER A 55 2.93 18.07 -2.62
CA SER A 55 3.11 17.06 -1.57
C SER A 55 1.93 16.09 -1.54
N ILE A 56 2.18 14.87 -1.08
CA ILE A 56 1.18 13.83 -0.84
C ILE A 56 1.33 13.41 0.62
N THR A 57 0.23 13.21 1.33
CA THR A 57 0.23 12.71 2.71
C THR A 57 -0.77 11.58 2.84
N PHE A 58 -0.28 10.36 3.07
CA PHE A 58 -1.10 9.23 3.44
C PHE A 58 -1.48 9.33 4.92
N THR A 59 -2.77 9.24 5.22
CA THR A 59 -3.31 9.35 6.59
C THR A 59 -3.70 7.99 7.16
N LYS A 60 -4.03 7.02 6.29
CA LYS A 60 -4.52 5.71 6.72
C LYS A 60 -4.21 4.63 5.71
N LYS A 61 -3.82 3.47 6.22
CA LYS A 61 -3.80 2.18 5.54
C LYS A 61 -4.77 1.25 6.25
N ALA A 62 -5.75 0.72 5.55
CA ALA A 62 -6.78 -0.09 6.18
C ALA A 62 -7.42 -1.08 5.19
N VAL A 63 -8.12 -2.05 5.74
CA VAL A 63 -8.89 -3.04 4.99
C VAL A 63 -10.36 -2.85 5.36
N SER A 64 -11.23 -2.72 4.36
CA SER A 64 -12.67 -2.60 4.57
C SER A 64 -13.25 -3.89 5.17
N PRO A 65 -14.48 -3.85 5.73
CA PRO A 65 -15.16 -5.07 6.20
C PRO A 65 -15.28 -6.18 5.14
N MET A 66 -15.27 -5.80 3.86
CA MET A 66 -15.31 -6.71 2.71
C MET A 66 -13.94 -7.25 2.30
N GLY A 67 -12.88 -6.95 3.04
CA GLY A 67 -11.52 -7.42 2.74
C GLY A 67 -10.78 -6.59 1.68
N VAL A 68 -11.34 -5.46 1.23
CA VAL A 68 -10.70 -4.59 0.22
C VAL A 68 -9.71 -3.64 0.90
N PRO A 69 -8.40 -3.71 0.61
CA PRO A 69 -7.42 -2.75 1.12
C PRO A 69 -7.60 -1.39 0.49
N TYR A 70 -7.33 -0.33 1.24
CA TYR A 70 -7.38 1.04 0.74
C TYR A 70 -6.40 1.96 1.49
N LEU A 71 -6.00 3.03 0.80
CA LEU A 71 -5.23 4.14 1.32
C LEU A 71 -6.10 5.40 1.34
N GLU A 72 -6.08 6.14 2.45
CA GLU A 72 -6.64 7.49 2.52
C GLU A 72 -5.49 8.50 2.57
N GLY A 73 -5.71 9.69 2.02
CA GLY A 73 -4.73 10.76 2.08
C GLY A 73 -5.24 12.08 1.54
N TYR A 74 -4.35 13.06 1.47
CA TYR A 74 -4.60 14.35 0.85
C TYR A 74 -3.33 14.89 0.19
N ILE A 75 -3.48 15.89 -0.67
CA ILE A 75 -2.33 16.54 -1.34
C ILE A 75 -2.13 17.97 -0.85
N ASN A 76 -0.93 18.51 -1.07
CA ASN A 76 -0.58 19.93 -0.88
C ASN A 76 -0.81 20.47 0.54
N HIS A 77 -0.78 19.59 1.55
CA HIS A 77 -1.15 19.90 2.93
C HIS A 77 -2.58 20.48 3.09
N ASN A 78 -3.45 20.30 2.09
CA ASN A 78 -4.84 20.71 2.14
C ASN A 78 -5.73 19.48 2.29
N LYS A 79 -6.41 19.37 3.44
CA LYS A 79 -7.32 18.25 3.74
C LYS A 79 -8.58 18.26 2.88
N GLU A 80 -8.93 19.39 2.26
CA GLU A 80 -10.05 19.45 1.30
C GLU A 80 -9.68 18.77 -0.02
N LEU A 81 -8.38 18.61 -0.32
CA LEU A 81 -7.90 17.86 -1.47
C LEU A 81 -7.65 16.40 -1.11
N ASP A 82 -8.67 15.75 -0.53
CA ASP A 82 -8.60 14.37 -0.05
C ASP A 82 -8.86 13.32 -1.15
N PHE A 83 -8.40 12.10 -0.86
CA PHE A 83 -8.62 10.93 -1.69
C PHE A 83 -8.71 9.63 -0.90
N ILE A 84 -9.35 8.64 -1.53
CA ILE A 84 -9.36 7.23 -1.14
C ILE A 84 -8.96 6.39 -2.36
N ALA A 85 -7.81 5.72 -2.25
CA ALA A 85 -7.32 4.77 -3.25
C ALA A 85 -7.65 3.34 -2.83
N SER A 86 -8.58 2.70 -3.53
CA SER A 86 -8.96 1.31 -3.27
C SER A 86 -8.06 0.37 -4.06
N ILE A 87 -7.48 -0.62 -3.37
CA ILE A 87 -6.55 -1.59 -3.94
C ILE A 87 -7.29 -2.89 -4.21
N SER A 88 -7.02 -3.52 -5.36
CA SER A 88 -7.59 -4.84 -5.65
C SER A 88 -7.09 -5.88 -4.63
N THR A 89 -7.90 -6.88 -4.32
CA THR A 89 -7.47 -8.01 -3.48
C THR A 89 -6.55 -8.97 -4.23
N THR A 90 -6.53 -8.90 -5.57
CA THR A 90 -5.76 -9.81 -6.44
C THR A 90 -4.65 -9.10 -7.20
N GLU A 91 -4.69 -7.77 -7.29
CA GLU A 91 -3.79 -6.97 -8.12
C GLU A 91 -3.37 -5.69 -7.39
N ASN A 92 -2.31 -5.06 -7.89
CA ASN A 92 -1.88 -3.77 -7.36
C ASN A 92 -2.86 -2.64 -7.75
N PHE A 93 -2.76 -1.51 -7.06
CA PHE A 93 -3.50 -0.30 -7.40
C PHE A 93 -3.27 0.12 -8.86
N GLU A 94 -4.34 0.48 -9.56
CA GLU A 94 -4.31 0.93 -10.96
C GLU A 94 -4.97 2.30 -11.13
N ASP A 95 -6.26 2.43 -10.77
CA ASP A 95 -7.03 3.63 -11.06
C ASP A 95 -8.25 3.87 -10.16
N LYS A 96 -8.56 2.96 -9.22
CA LYS A 96 -9.72 3.05 -8.32
C LYS A 96 -9.53 4.13 -7.26
N PHE A 97 -9.66 5.38 -7.71
CA PHE A 97 -9.31 6.59 -6.96
C PHE A 97 -10.55 7.48 -6.79
N THR A 98 -11.14 7.39 -5.59
CA THR A 98 -12.20 8.32 -5.15
C THR A 98 -11.55 9.57 -4.58
N ARG A 99 -12.13 10.74 -4.82
CA ARG A 99 -11.53 12.03 -4.50
C ARG A 99 -12.59 13.06 -4.15
N SER A 100 -12.20 14.07 -3.39
CA SER A 100 -12.97 15.31 -3.16
C SER A 100 -13.32 16.02 -4.47
N GLY A 101 -14.35 16.88 -4.42
CA GLY A 101 -14.76 17.68 -5.57
C GLY A 101 -13.67 18.64 -6.01
N GLU A 102 -13.03 19.33 -5.05
CA GLU A 102 -11.92 20.25 -5.33
C GLU A 102 -10.73 19.53 -5.98
N LEU A 103 -10.43 18.30 -5.55
CA LEU A 103 -9.36 17.50 -6.16
C LEU A 103 -9.73 17.04 -7.58
N ASP A 104 -11.00 16.74 -7.88
CA ASP A 104 -11.42 16.33 -9.24
C ASP A 104 -11.19 17.41 -10.29
N GLU A 105 -11.32 18.69 -9.92
CA GLU A 105 -11.05 19.81 -10.81
C GLU A 105 -9.58 19.85 -11.28
N MET A 106 -8.67 19.28 -10.50
CA MET A 106 -7.22 19.23 -10.78
C MET A 106 -6.81 17.99 -11.60
N VAL A 107 -7.73 17.08 -11.89
CA VAL A 107 -7.44 15.81 -12.58
C VAL A 107 -7.41 16.02 -14.09
N LYS A 108 -6.35 15.55 -14.74
CA LYS A 108 -6.23 15.46 -16.20
C LYS A 108 -7.30 14.51 -16.75
N LYS A 109 -8.07 14.98 -17.73
CA LYS A 109 -9.14 14.20 -18.37
C LYS A 109 -8.76 13.87 -19.83
N PRO A 110 -8.68 12.58 -20.23
CA PRO A 110 -8.88 11.39 -19.42
C PRO A 110 -7.69 11.08 -18.51
N ALA A 111 -7.97 10.54 -17.32
CA ALA A 111 -6.95 10.01 -16.42
C ALA A 111 -6.45 8.66 -16.95
N LYS A 112 -5.20 8.31 -16.61
CA LYS A 112 -4.54 7.06 -17.00
C LYS A 112 -4.32 6.15 -15.81
N SER A 113 -4.44 4.84 -16.04
CA SER A 113 -4.03 3.84 -15.05
C SER A 113 -2.52 3.82 -14.86
N VAL A 114 -2.04 3.26 -13.75
CA VAL A 114 -0.61 3.12 -13.48
C VAL A 114 0.09 2.31 -14.58
N SER A 115 -0.52 1.22 -15.04
CA SER A 115 0.02 0.41 -16.14
C SER A 115 0.13 1.19 -17.45
N GLU A 116 -0.84 2.03 -17.80
CA GLU A 116 -0.76 2.89 -18.99
C GLU A 116 0.35 3.94 -18.88
N ILE A 117 0.57 4.49 -17.68
CA ILE A 117 1.66 5.43 -17.40
C ILE A 117 3.01 4.74 -17.62
N GLU A 118 3.18 3.54 -17.07
CA GLU A 118 4.42 2.78 -17.17
C GLU A 118 4.74 2.34 -18.60
N ASN A 119 3.74 1.94 -19.38
CA ASN A 119 3.95 1.60 -20.78
C ASN A 119 4.42 2.82 -21.59
N LYS A 120 3.80 3.98 -21.38
CA LYS A 120 4.21 5.23 -22.04
C LYS A 120 5.63 5.69 -21.64
N GLU A 121 6.03 5.46 -20.39
CA GLU A 121 7.40 5.74 -19.94
C GLU A 121 8.44 4.81 -20.57
N LYS A 122 8.09 3.55 -20.84
CA LYS A 122 8.98 2.59 -21.52
C LYS A 122 9.16 2.95 -22.98
N GLU A 123 8.08 3.30 -23.70
CA GLU A 123 8.13 3.72 -25.10
C GLU A 123 9.06 4.94 -25.29
N LYS A 124 8.91 5.98 -24.45
CA LYS A 124 9.76 7.18 -24.50
C LYS A 124 11.25 6.94 -24.22
N LYS A 125 11.61 5.84 -23.56
CA LYS A 125 13.01 5.49 -23.28
C LYS A 125 13.66 4.69 -24.43
N GLN A 126 12.86 4.19 -25.35
CA GLN A 126 13.31 3.44 -26.52
C GLN A 126 13.48 4.33 -27.76
N GLU A 127 12.92 5.54 -27.74
CA GLU A 127 13.19 6.65 -28.68
C GLU A 127 14.47 7.41 -28.30
#